data_AF-A0A1I6RLX2-F1
#
_entry.id   AF-A0A1I6RLX2-F1
#
_cell.length_a   1.000
_cell.length_b   1.000
_cell.length_c   1.000
_cell.angle_alpha   90.00
_cell.angle_beta   90.00
_cell.angle_gamma   90.00
#
_symmetry.space_group_name_H-M   'P 1'
#
loop_
_entity.id
_entity.type
_entity.pdbx_description
1 polymer ?
#
loop_
_entity_poly.entity_id
_entity_poly.type
_entity_poly.pdbx_seq_one_letter_code
_entity_poly.pdbx_strand_id
1 'polypeptide(L)'
;MTVTVCWSFRSCRSCFFPGGKETVAVAAIRHSGAEFAELLRRALAAEDHPADAVTACARELATGLRESGWIDGCPVTAAALETLGTDSEIQQACADALSQWEGLVHDKLLAGGYPPEDARELATTVISALEGAEVTAQVTRSEAPLLATGRQLTRLLRSYGI
;
A
#
# COMPACT_ATOMS: atom_id res chain seq x y z
N MET A 1 17.90 -5.40 -8.13
CA MET A 1 17.91 -4.16 -8.94
C MET A 1 16.73 -3.34 -8.49
N THR A 2 16.91 -2.54 -7.45
CA THR A 2 15.88 -1.62 -6.96
C THR A 2 15.72 -0.55 -8.03
N VAL A 3 14.56 -0.46 -8.66
CA VAL A 3 14.24 0.66 -9.53
C VAL A 3 14.00 1.83 -8.60
N THR A 4 15.06 2.51 -8.17
CA THR A 4 14.95 3.85 -7.60
C THR A 4 14.47 4.75 -8.72
N VAL A 5 13.14 4.80 -8.93
CA VAL A 5 12.50 5.80 -9.77
C VAL A 5 12.92 7.12 -9.16
N CYS A 6 13.70 7.91 -9.89
CA CYS A 6 14.15 9.20 -9.42
C CYS A 6 12.92 10.11 -9.37
N TRP A 7 12.27 10.19 -8.20
CA TRP A 7 11.04 10.95 -7.93
C TRP A 7 11.16 12.47 -8.15
N SER A 8 12.32 12.97 -8.57
CA SER A 8 12.45 14.35 -9.04
C SER A 8 12.05 14.50 -10.51
N PHE A 9 10.76 14.35 -10.80
CA PHE A 9 10.20 14.72 -12.12
C PHE A 9 10.43 16.21 -12.46
N ARG A 10 10.71 17.06 -11.45
CA ARG A 10 11.05 18.48 -11.64
C ARG A 10 12.49 18.73 -12.14
N SER A 11 13.44 17.82 -11.90
CA SER A 11 14.86 18.09 -12.21
C SER A 11 15.36 17.54 -13.56
N CYS A 12 14.65 16.63 -14.22
CA CYS A 12 15.08 16.07 -15.50
C CYS A 12 14.31 16.69 -16.69
N ARG A 13 14.83 17.79 -17.24
CA ARG A 13 14.26 18.47 -18.43
C ARG A 13 14.45 17.71 -19.74
N SER A 14 15.39 16.76 -19.83
CA SER A 14 15.87 16.17 -21.09
C SER A 14 15.57 14.68 -21.31
N CYS A 15 14.87 13.98 -20.40
CA CYS A 15 14.50 12.59 -20.66
C CYS A 15 13.47 12.52 -21.80
N PHE A 16 13.88 12.02 -22.96
CA PHE A 16 13.01 11.71 -24.07
C PHE A 16 12.52 10.28 -23.92
N PHE A 17 11.30 10.11 -23.45
CA PHE A 17 10.63 8.82 -23.41
C PHE A 17 9.72 8.70 -24.63
N PRO A 18 9.82 7.63 -25.43
CA PRO A 18 8.82 7.33 -26.44
C PRO A 18 7.46 7.18 -25.74
N GLY A 19 6.50 8.09 -26.01
CA GLY A 19 5.20 8.17 -25.32
C GLY A 19 5.04 9.33 -24.33
N GLY A 20 6.13 10.00 -23.94
CA GLY A 20 6.09 11.14 -23.01
C GLY A 20 6.29 10.75 -21.55
N LYS A 21 6.49 11.77 -20.69
CA LYS A 21 6.81 11.58 -19.26
C LYS A 21 5.65 10.98 -18.47
N GLU A 22 4.42 11.29 -18.86
CA GLU A 22 3.20 10.79 -18.21
C GLU A 22 3.04 9.28 -18.40
N THR A 23 3.25 8.76 -19.61
CA THR A 23 3.22 7.31 -19.87
C THR A 23 4.22 6.54 -19.00
N VAL A 24 5.41 7.10 -18.79
CA VAL A 24 6.43 6.48 -17.91
C VAL A 24 6.04 6.56 -16.45
N ALA A 25 5.46 7.68 -16.01
CA ALA A 25 4.93 7.81 -14.66
C ALA A 25 3.82 6.77 -14.40
N VAL A 26 2.85 6.64 -15.30
CA VAL A 26 1.78 5.63 -15.22
C VAL A 26 2.36 4.21 -15.16
N ALA A 27 3.34 3.90 -16.02
CA ALA A 27 4.00 2.59 -16.00
C ALA A 27 4.73 2.32 -14.68
N ALA A 28 5.39 3.34 -14.11
CA ALA A 28 6.04 3.24 -12.80
C ALA A 28 5.02 3.02 -11.67
N ILE A 29 3.90 3.75 -11.66
CA ILE A 29 2.82 3.55 -10.69
C ILE A 29 2.25 2.15 -10.77
N ARG A 30 1.98 1.64 -11.98
CA ARG A 30 1.48 0.26 -12.16
C ARG A 30 2.49 -0.78 -11.67
N HIS A 31 3.78 -0.55 -11.91
CA HIS A 31 4.83 -1.44 -11.43
C HIS A 31 4.90 -1.46 -9.90
N SER A 32 4.99 -0.29 -9.26
CA SER A 32 4.99 -0.17 -7.79
C SER A 32 3.69 -0.69 -7.18
N GLY A 33 2.56 -0.46 -7.84
CA GLY A 33 1.26 -1.04 -7.52
C GLY A 33 1.30 -2.56 -7.42
N ALA A 34 1.90 -3.21 -8.43
CA ALA A 34 2.05 -4.64 -8.48
C ALA A 34 3.05 -5.19 -7.45
N GLU A 35 4.15 -4.46 -7.17
CA GLU A 35 5.12 -4.85 -6.13
C GLU A 35 4.48 -4.88 -4.74
N PHE A 36 3.72 -3.84 -4.38
CA PHE A 36 3.01 -3.81 -3.11
C PHE A 36 1.90 -4.86 -3.04
N ALA A 37 1.18 -5.08 -4.14
CA ALA A 37 0.19 -6.16 -4.23
C ALA A 37 0.83 -7.53 -3.98
N GLU A 38 2.04 -7.77 -4.46
CA GLU A 38 2.76 -9.02 -4.21
C GLU A 38 3.24 -9.16 -2.77
N LEU A 39 3.70 -8.08 -2.15
CA LEU A 39 3.99 -8.04 -0.72
C LEU A 39 2.73 -8.39 0.09
N LEU A 40 1.59 -7.75 -0.21
CA LEU A 40 0.32 -8.03 0.44
C LEU A 40 -0.08 -9.49 0.27
N ARG A 41 0.01 -10.06 -0.94
CA ARG A 41 -0.32 -11.49 -1.16
C ARG A 41 0.52 -12.41 -0.29
N ARG A 42 1.84 -12.20 -0.25
CA ARG A 42 2.75 -13.02 0.56
C ARG A 42 2.43 -12.88 2.06
N ALA A 43 2.25 -11.66 2.54
CA ALA A 43 1.97 -11.41 3.95
C ALA A 43 0.57 -11.92 4.37
N LEU A 44 -0.45 -11.76 3.52
CA LEU A 44 -1.81 -12.25 3.78
C LEU A 44 -1.90 -13.79 3.73
N ALA A 45 -1.02 -14.44 2.97
CA ALA A 45 -0.92 -15.90 2.90
C ALA A 45 -0.08 -16.52 4.02
N ALA A 46 0.69 -15.72 4.77
CA ALA A 46 1.59 -16.21 5.81
C ALA A 46 0.84 -16.77 7.04
N GLU A 47 -0.39 -16.32 7.28
CA GLU A 47 -1.21 -16.71 8.42
C GLU A 47 -2.61 -17.10 7.93
N ASP A 48 -3.22 -18.14 8.50
CA ASP A 48 -4.56 -18.56 8.10
C ASP A 48 -5.62 -17.52 8.47
N HIS A 49 -5.58 -17.03 9.71
CA HIS A 49 -6.57 -16.10 10.24
C HIS A 49 -6.33 -14.66 9.74
N PRO A 50 -7.33 -13.95 9.17
CA PRO A 50 -7.14 -12.61 8.60
C PRO A 50 -6.54 -11.59 9.56
N ALA A 51 -6.99 -11.61 10.83
CA ALA A 51 -6.48 -10.71 11.85
C ALA A 51 -4.97 -10.87 12.14
N ASP A 52 -4.45 -12.09 12.07
CA ASP A 52 -3.02 -12.37 12.27
C ASP A 52 -2.23 -12.01 11.00
N ALA A 53 -2.80 -12.30 9.83
CA ALA A 53 -2.24 -11.93 8.53
C ALA A 53 -2.04 -10.40 8.40
N VAL A 54 -2.99 -9.59 8.85
CA VAL A 54 -2.85 -8.11 8.87
C VAL A 54 -1.73 -7.64 9.82
N THR A 55 -1.55 -8.29 10.97
CA THR A 55 -0.40 -8.01 11.84
C THR A 55 0.91 -8.40 11.16
N ALA A 56 0.95 -9.49 10.40
CA ALA A 56 2.12 -9.89 9.62
C ALA A 56 2.43 -8.84 8.53
N CYS A 57 1.43 -8.37 7.78
CA CYS A 57 1.60 -7.27 6.81
C CYS A 57 2.24 -6.04 7.46
N ALA A 58 1.70 -5.58 8.60
CA ALA A 58 2.23 -4.40 9.29
C ALA A 58 3.70 -4.56 9.73
N ARG A 59 4.10 -5.78 10.14
CA ARG A 59 5.49 -6.09 10.51
C ARG A 59 6.42 -6.13 9.30
N GLU A 60 5.96 -6.70 8.18
CA GLU A 60 6.75 -6.75 6.94
C GLU A 60 6.98 -5.35 6.38
N LEU A 61 5.96 -4.50 6.36
CA LEU A 61 6.08 -3.09 5.97
C LEU A 61 7.05 -2.32 6.87
N ALA A 62 6.95 -2.51 8.19
CA ALA A 62 7.85 -1.85 9.14
C ALA A 62 9.31 -2.26 8.91
N THR A 63 9.54 -3.55 8.67
CA THR A 63 10.86 -4.11 8.36
C THR A 63 11.41 -3.53 7.07
N GLY A 64 10.61 -3.50 6.00
CA GLY A 64 11.01 -2.93 4.71
C GLY A 64 11.37 -1.45 4.80
N LEU A 65 10.57 -0.65 5.51
CA LEU A 65 10.89 0.75 5.76
C LEU A 65 12.19 0.93 6.54
N ARG A 66 12.40 0.15 7.60
CA ARG A 66 13.64 0.21 8.38
C ARG A 66 14.86 -0.15 7.53
N GLU A 67 14.76 -1.20 6.72
CA GLU A 67 15.86 -1.72 5.89
C GLU A 67 16.21 -0.78 4.72
N SER A 68 15.24 -0.06 4.17
CA SER A 68 15.51 1.02 3.20
C SER A 68 16.12 2.27 3.84
N GLY A 69 16.14 2.38 5.17
CA GLY A 69 16.55 3.60 5.85
C GLY A 69 15.46 4.69 5.86
N TRP A 70 14.19 4.27 5.78
CA TRP A 70 12.98 5.09 5.82
C TRP A 70 12.72 5.90 4.54
N ILE A 71 13.16 5.40 3.38
CA ILE A 71 13.01 6.11 2.10
C ILE A 71 12.09 5.39 1.11
N ASP A 72 11.95 4.07 1.21
CA ASP A 72 11.08 3.28 0.33
C ASP A 72 9.67 3.18 0.92
N GLY A 73 8.98 4.31 0.99
CA GLY A 73 7.54 4.36 1.31
C GLY A 73 6.66 4.04 0.08
N CYS A 74 5.34 4.00 0.28
CA CYS A 74 4.38 3.69 -0.78
C CYS A 74 4.39 4.74 -1.92
N PRO A 75 4.93 4.40 -3.12
CA PRO A 75 5.09 5.36 -4.20
C PRO A 75 3.75 5.73 -4.85
N VAL A 76 2.77 4.84 -4.78
CA VAL A 76 1.40 5.06 -5.28
C VAL A 76 0.73 6.18 -4.48
N THR A 77 0.78 6.10 -3.15
CA THR A 77 0.18 7.11 -2.26
C THR A 77 0.83 8.47 -2.44
N ALA A 78 2.16 8.53 -2.58
CA ALA A 78 2.88 9.78 -2.86
C ALA A 78 2.42 10.41 -4.20
N ALA A 79 2.39 9.65 -5.28
CA ALA A 79 1.93 10.15 -6.58
C ALA A 79 0.46 10.60 -6.54
N ALA A 80 -0.42 9.81 -5.90
CA ALA A 80 -1.84 10.16 -5.77
C ALA A 80 -2.03 11.53 -5.11
N LEU A 81 -1.22 11.85 -4.09
CA LEU A 81 -1.26 13.15 -3.40
C LEU A 81 -0.71 14.28 -4.28
N GLU A 82 0.34 14.02 -5.06
CA GLU A 82 0.92 15.02 -5.99
C GLU A 82 0.01 15.36 -7.17
N THR A 83 -0.88 14.43 -7.57
CA THR A 83 -1.79 14.58 -8.72
C THR A 83 -3.23 14.94 -8.34
N LEU A 84 -3.50 15.26 -7.06
CA LEU A 84 -4.83 15.69 -6.63
C LEU A 84 -5.33 16.91 -7.42
N GLY A 85 -6.63 16.90 -7.73
CA GLY A 85 -7.27 17.95 -8.53
C GLY A 85 -6.94 17.87 -10.02
N THR A 86 -6.24 16.83 -10.47
CA THR A 86 -6.04 16.50 -11.88
C THR A 86 -6.89 15.28 -12.26
N ASP A 87 -7.47 15.29 -13.45
CA ASP A 87 -8.10 14.11 -14.06
C ASP A 87 -7.07 13.38 -14.95
N SER A 88 -5.94 13.01 -14.35
CA SER A 88 -4.77 12.45 -15.06
C SER A 88 -4.76 10.93 -15.06
N GLU A 89 -4.08 10.33 -16.03
CA GLU A 89 -3.90 8.88 -16.09
C GLU A 89 -3.13 8.34 -14.86
N ILE A 90 -2.29 9.18 -14.24
CA ILE A 90 -1.59 8.85 -13.00
C ILE A 90 -2.57 8.70 -11.85
N GLN A 91 -3.51 9.65 -11.70
CA GLN A 91 -4.54 9.58 -10.66
C GLN A 91 -5.37 8.31 -10.79
N GLN A 92 -5.76 7.94 -12.01
CA GLN A 92 -6.49 6.70 -12.28
C GLN A 92 -5.65 5.47 -11.94
N ALA A 93 -4.38 5.42 -12.35
CA ALA A 93 -3.49 4.31 -12.05
C ALA A 93 -3.28 4.12 -10.53
N CYS A 94 -3.21 5.22 -9.76
CA CYS A 94 -3.14 5.14 -8.31
C CYS A 94 -4.44 4.60 -7.69
N ALA A 95 -5.60 5.07 -8.17
CA ALA A 95 -6.90 4.59 -7.71
C ALA A 95 -7.09 3.09 -8.01
N ASP A 96 -6.65 2.64 -9.18
CA ASP A 96 -6.69 1.22 -9.57
C ASP A 96 -5.81 0.36 -8.66
N ALA A 97 -4.62 0.84 -8.30
CA ALA A 97 -3.71 0.13 -7.39
C ALA A 97 -4.29 0.01 -5.98
N LEU A 98 -4.80 1.10 -5.40
CA LEU A 98 -5.48 1.07 -4.08
C LEU A 98 -6.67 0.10 -4.10
N SER A 99 -7.51 0.17 -5.13
CA SER A 99 -8.67 -0.72 -5.29
C SER A 99 -8.25 -2.19 -5.41
N GLN A 100 -7.14 -2.47 -6.10
CA GLN A 100 -6.60 -3.83 -6.19
C GLN A 100 -6.15 -4.35 -4.82
N TRP A 101 -5.47 -3.52 -4.03
CA TRP A 101 -4.99 -3.89 -2.70
C TRP A 101 -6.15 -4.15 -1.73
N GLU A 102 -7.17 -3.30 -1.77
CA GLU A 102 -8.42 -3.53 -1.02
C GLU A 102 -9.06 -4.86 -1.41
N GLY A 103 -9.09 -5.19 -2.71
CA GLY A 103 -9.56 -6.49 -3.20
C GLY A 103 -8.82 -7.68 -2.57
N LEU A 104 -7.49 -7.61 -2.42
CA LEU A 104 -6.71 -8.68 -1.79
C LEU A 104 -7.08 -8.88 -0.32
N VAL A 105 -7.27 -7.79 0.43
CA VAL A 105 -7.66 -7.87 1.84
C VAL A 105 -9.10 -8.37 1.97
N HIS A 106 -10.00 -7.88 1.13
CA HIS A 106 -11.39 -8.33 1.06
C HIS A 106 -11.48 -9.84 0.84
N ASP A 107 -10.73 -10.38 -0.13
CA ASP A 107 -10.74 -11.81 -0.42
C ASP A 107 -10.20 -12.64 0.75
N LYS A 108 -9.17 -12.14 1.45
CA LYS A 108 -8.67 -12.76 2.68
C LYS A 108 -9.73 -12.77 3.78
N LEU A 109 -10.46 -11.67 3.96
CA LEU A 109 -11.53 -11.55 4.95
C LEU A 109 -12.69 -12.50 4.63
N LEU A 110 -13.12 -12.57 3.37
CA LEU A 110 -14.14 -13.55 2.94
C LEU A 110 -13.70 -14.99 3.23
N ALA A 111 -12.46 -15.34 2.92
CA ALA A 111 -11.91 -16.66 3.21
C ALA A 111 -11.86 -16.97 4.72
N GLY A 112 -11.73 -15.93 5.56
CA GLY A 112 -11.82 -16.03 7.02
C GLY A 112 -13.25 -15.99 7.58
N GLY A 113 -14.27 -15.98 6.73
CA GLY A 113 -15.68 -16.06 7.16
C GLY A 113 -16.36 -14.72 7.44
N TYR A 114 -15.73 -13.58 7.13
CA TYR A 114 -16.35 -12.27 7.30
C TYR A 114 -17.54 -12.08 6.35
N PRO A 115 -18.65 -11.46 6.82
CA PRO A 115 -19.77 -11.12 5.95
C PRO A 115 -19.31 -10.22 4.79
N PRO A 116 -19.84 -10.38 3.56
CA PRO A 116 -19.33 -9.65 2.40
C PRO A 116 -19.38 -8.12 2.48
N GLU A 117 -20.38 -7.55 3.14
CA GLU A 117 -20.45 -6.09 3.31
C GLU A 117 -19.39 -5.59 4.30
N ASP A 118 -19.29 -6.23 5.46
CA ASP A 118 -18.26 -5.92 6.47
C ASP A 118 -16.86 -6.12 5.89
N ALA A 119 -16.63 -7.20 5.14
CA ALA A 119 -15.33 -7.50 4.53
C ALA A 119 -14.87 -6.37 3.59
N ARG A 120 -15.79 -5.73 2.86
CA ARG A 120 -15.47 -4.62 1.97
C ARG A 120 -15.05 -3.38 2.75
N GLU A 121 -15.83 -2.99 3.76
CA GLU A 121 -15.51 -1.81 4.59
C GLU A 121 -14.23 -2.02 5.41
N LEU A 122 -14.03 -3.23 5.93
CA LEU A 122 -12.83 -3.61 6.66
C LEU A 122 -11.59 -3.62 5.76
N ALA A 123 -11.70 -4.06 4.51
CA ALA A 123 -10.60 -4.01 3.56
C ALA A 123 -10.12 -2.58 3.30
N THR A 124 -11.05 -1.66 3.01
CA THR A 124 -10.75 -0.22 2.89
C THR A 124 -10.11 0.32 4.17
N THR A 125 -10.65 -0.05 5.34
CA THR A 125 -10.11 0.38 6.64
C THR A 125 -8.67 -0.10 6.85
N VAL A 126 -8.37 -1.36 6.53
CA VAL A 126 -7.03 -1.94 6.67
C VAL A 126 -6.04 -1.23 5.76
N ILE A 127 -6.34 -1.06 4.47
CA ILE A 127 -5.44 -0.39 3.52
C ILE A 127 -5.21 1.06 3.94
N SER A 128 -6.29 1.80 4.22
CA SER A 128 -6.20 3.21 4.66
C SER A 128 -5.34 3.37 5.92
N ALA A 129 -5.49 2.47 6.89
CA ALA A 129 -4.73 2.53 8.14
C ALA A 129 -3.26 2.16 7.95
N LEU A 130 -2.95 1.14 7.13
CA LEU A 130 -1.57 0.75 6.83
C LEU A 130 -0.82 1.85 6.08
N GLU A 131 -1.42 2.42 5.03
CA GLU A 131 -0.83 3.53 4.26
C GLU A 131 -0.57 4.77 5.13
N GLY A 132 -1.55 5.16 5.97
CA GLY A 132 -1.36 6.26 6.92
C GLY A 132 -0.28 5.98 7.96
N ALA A 133 -0.17 4.73 8.41
CA ALA A 133 0.87 4.31 9.36
C ALA A 133 2.25 4.27 8.70
N GLU A 134 2.34 3.90 7.43
CA GLU A 134 3.57 3.89 6.65
C GLU A 134 4.13 5.31 6.48
N VAL A 135 3.27 6.27 6.09
CA VAL A 135 3.63 7.70 6.03
C VAL A 135 4.13 8.19 7.38
N THR A 136 3.42 7.86 8.46
CA THR A 136 3.81 8.28 9.82
C THR A 136 5.13 7.63 10.24
N ALA A 137 5.33 6.35 9.95
CA ALA A 137 6.57 5.61 10.22
C ALA A 137 7.76 6.21 9.47
N GLN A 138 7.56 6.60 8.21
CA GLN A 138 8.57 7.24 7.38
C GLN A 138 9.00 8.59 7.95
N VAL A 139 8.03 9.46 8.27
CA VAL A 139 8.28 10.81 8.81
C VAL A 139 8.95 10.75 10.18
N THR A 140 8.53 9.82 11.03
CA THR A 140 9.05 9.68 12.40
C THR A 140 10.27 8.77 12.50
N ARG A 141 10.66 8.11 11.40
CA ARG A 141 11.75 7.13 11.30
C ARG A 141 11.64 6.04 12.37
N SER A 142 10.45 5.45 12.48
CA SER A 142 10.12 4.49 13.53
C SER A 142 9.18 3.40 13.01
N GLU A 143 9.41 2.16 13.44
CA GLU A 143 8.48 1.04 13.19
C GLU A 143 7.19 1.16 14.02
N ALA A 144 7.21 2.00 15.06
CA ALA A 144 6.16 2.06 16.07
C ALA A 144 4.75 2.34 15.51
N PRO A 145 4.54 3.27 14.54
CA PRO A 145 3.22 3.52 13.97
C PRO A 145 2.62 2.28 13.30
N LEU A 146 3.38 1.61 12.43
CA LEU A 146 2.94 0.39 11.74
C LEU A 146 2.65 -0.74 12.74
N LEU A 147 3.53 -0.98 13.70
CA LEU A 147 3.32 -2.00 14.72
C LEU A 147 2.10 -1.71 15.60
N ALA A 148 1.83 -0.44 15.92
CA ALA A 148 0.64 -0.04 16.68
C ALA A 148 -0.64 -0.24 15.86
N THR A 149 -0.62 0.18 14.60
CA THR A 149 -1.74 -0.01 13.66
C THR A 149 -2.07 -1.49 13.48
N GLY A 150 -1.07 -2.34 13.22
CA GLY A 150 -1.29 -3.79 13.11
C GLY A 150 -1.99 -4.37 14.34
N ARG A 151 -1.56 -4.01 15.55
CA ARG A 151 -2.22 -4.45 16.79
C ARG A 151 -3.68 -3.97 16.91
N GLN A 152 -3.98 -2.73 16.51
CA GLN A 152 -5.35 -2.21 16.56
C GLN A 152 -6.25 -2.82 15.49
N LEU A 153 -5.75 -3.00 14.27
CA LEU A 153 -6.47 -3.69 13.20
C LEU A 153 -6.77 -5.14 13.58
N THR A 154 -5.83 -5.86 14.20
CA THR A 154 -6.11 -7.21 14.72
C THR A 154 -7.23 -7.22 15.76
N ARG A 155 -7.26 -6.23 16.66
CA ARG A 155 -8.36 -6.10 17.65
C ARG A 155 -9.69 -5.81 16.98
N LEU A 156 -9.71 -4.89 16.02
CA LEU A 156 -10.90 -4.56 15.23
C LEU A 156 -11.41 -5.79 14.48
N LEU A 157 -10.55 -6.50 13.78
CA LEU A 157 -10.94 -7.68 13.01
C LEU A 157 -11.51 -8.78 13.93
N ARG A 158 -10.87 -9.02 15.08
CA ARG A 158 -11.36 -10.01 16.06
C ARG A 158 -12.66 -9.61 16.75
N SER A 159 -13.05 -8.33 16.74
CA SER A 159 -14.32 -7.92 17.37
C SER A 159 -15.56 -8.41 16.62
N TYR A 160 -15.40 -8.88 15.37
CA TYR A 160 -16.48 -9.49 14.59
C TYR A 160 -16.81 -10.92 15.05
N GLY A 161 -16.04 -11.51 15.98
CA GLY A 161 -16.39 -12.76 16.65
C GLY A 161 -16.34 -14.01 15.76
N ILE A 162 -15.53 -13.95 14.71
CA ILE A 162 -15.34 -14.97 13.68
C ILE A 162 -14.04 -15.73 13.94
#